data_AF-A0A3R7MMC9-F1
#
_entry.id   AF-A0A3R7MMC9-F1
#
_cell.length_a   1.000
_cell.length_b   1.000
_cell.length_c   1.000
_cell.angle_alpha   90.00
_cell.angle_beta   90.00
_cell.angle_gamma   90.00
#
_symmetry.space_group_name_H-M   'P 1'
#
loop_
_entity.id
_entity.type
_entity.pdbx_description
1 polymer ?
#
loop_
_entity_poly.entity_id
_entity_poly.type
_entity_poly.pdbx_seq_one_letter_code
_entity_poly.pdbx_strand_id
1 'polypeptide(L)'
;MKQKNAFPPNFIHSLDSSHMMLTSLFCQQAGITFVSVHDCFWTHANTVDIMNKVCRNQFVALHSEPILEDLSLFLQEKFGYDRRDFAHDGSASDSSKMRLNNLLGKVPPKGDFDISNVLRSTFFFS
;
A
#
# COMPACT_ATOMS: atom_id res chain seq x y z
N MET A 1 -7.42 -18.11 -12.81
CA MET A 1 -6.79 -18.21 -11.47
C MET A 1 -5.61 -17.27 -11.27
N LYS A 2 -4.69 -17.11 -12.25
CA LYS A 2 -3.48 -16.29 -12.09
C LYS A 2 -3.74 -14.85 -11.58
N GLN A 3 -4.67 -14.11 -12.18
CA GLN A 3 -4.96 -12.72 -11.78
C GLN A 3 -5.41 -12.59 -10.32
N LYS A 4 -6.39 -13.39 -9.89
CA LYS A 4 -6.87 -13.40 -8.50
C LYS A 4 -5.76 -13.71 -7.50
N ASN A 5 -4.89 -14.67 -7.83
CA ASN A 5 -3.84 -15.11 -6.91
C ASN A 5 -2.62 -14.18 -6.91
N ALA A 6 -2.37 -13.48 -8.02
CA ALA A 6 -1.24 -12.58 -8.17
C ALA A 6 -1.51 -11.16 -7.64
N PHE A 7 -2.77 -10.74 -7.56
CA PHE A 7 -3.09 -9.37 -7.13
C PHE A 7 -2.60 -9.04 -5.71
N PRO A 8 -2.93 -9.82 -4.65
CA PRO A 8 -2.44 -9.50 -3.30
C PRO A 8 -0.91 -9.39 -3.18
N PRO A 9 -0.09 -10.38 -3.63
CA PRO A 9 1.36 -10.26 -3.48
C PRO A 9 1.93 -9.11 -4.32
N ASN A 10 1.43 -8.89 -5.54
CA ASN A 10 1.93 -7.78 -6.36
C ASN A 10 1.58 -6.41 -5.76
N PHE A 11 0.42 -6.28 -5.12
CA PHE A 11 0.02 -5.04 -4.45
C PHE A 11 0.93 -4.76 -3.25
N ILE A 12 1.21 -5.76 -2.41
CA ILE A 12 2.14 -5.60 -1.28
C ILE A 12 3.55 -5.24 -1.77
N HIS A 13 4.07 -5.94 -2.78
CA HIS A 13 5.38 -5.59 -3.37
C HIS A 13 5.43 -4.17 -3.92
N SER A 14 4.31 -3.63 -4.41
CA SER A 14 4.25 -2.24 -4.86
C SER A 14 4.37 -1.26 -3.69
N LEU A 15 3.81 -1.57 -2.52
CA LEU A 15 3.94 -0.76 -1.31
C LEU A 15 5.37 -0.85 -0.73
N ASP A 16 5.97 -2.04 -0.70
CA ASP A 16 7.37 -2.21 -0.29
C ASP A 16 8.30 -1.38 -1.19
N SER A 17 8.02 -1.38 -2.50
CA SER A 17 8.75 -0.56 -3.47
C SER A 17 8.55 0.95 -3.22
N SER A 18 7.33 1.39 -2.93
CA SER A 18 7.05 2.79 -2.56
C SER A 18 7.77 3.21 -1.29
N HIS A 19 7.77 2.37 -0.25
CA HIS A 19 8.47 2.64 1.01
C HIS A 19 9.99 2.72 0.81
N MET A 20 10.56 1.81 0.03
CA MET A 20 11.97 1.82 -0.35
C MET A 20 12.34 3.10 -1.12
N MET A 21 11.51 3.49 -2.11
CA MET A 21 11.73 4.72 -2.89
C MET A 21 11.68 5.96 -2.00
N LEU A 22 10.66 6.12 -1.16
CA LEU A 22 10.57 7.22 -0.20
C LEU A 22 11.79 7.26 0.72
N THR A 23 12.19 6.10 1.27
CA THR A 23 13.37 6.01 2.13
C THR A 23 14.62 6.46 1.39
N SER A 24 14.84 6.03 0.15
CA SER A 24 16.01 6.43 -0.65
C SER A 24 16.06 7.94 -0.92
N LEU A 25 14.93 8.56 -1.27
CA LEU A 25 14.83 10.00 -1.53
C LEU A 25 15.15 10.82 -0.28
N PHE A 26 14.61 10.42 0.87
CA PHE A 26 14.86 11.14 2.13
C PHE A 26 16.26 10.87 2.70
N CYS A 27 16.84 9.68 2.45
CA CYS A 27 18.24 9.40 2.72
C CYS A 27 19.16 10.31 1.88
N GLN A 28 18.85 10.49 0.60
CA GLN A 28 19.57 11.42 -0.27
C GLN A 28 19.49 12.86 0.25
N GLN A 29 18.29 13.32 0.66
CA GLN A 29 18.10 14.64 1.26
C GLN A 29 18.88 14.83 2.57
N ALA A 30 19.02 13.76 3.36
CA ALA A 30 19.83 13.76 4.58
C ALA A 30 21.35 13.66 4.31
N GLY A 31 21.77 13.57 3.04
CA GLY A 31 23.18 13.50 2.65
C GLY A 31 23.83 12.15 2.91
N ILE A 32 23.04 11.07 3.01
CA ILE A 32 23.58 9.72 3.23
C ILE A 32 23.43 8.84 1.98
N THR A 33 24.43 8.00 1.73
CA THR A 33 24.39 7.01 0.66
C THR A 33 23.39 5.91 1.02
N PHE A 34 22.55 5.54 0.06
CA PHE A 34 21.56 4.48 0.21
C PHE A 34 21.57 3.56 -1.00
N VAL A 35 21.52 2.26 -0.76
CA VAL A 35 21.21 1.24 -1.76
C VAL A 35 20.28 0.21 -1.15
N SER A 36 19.46 -0.43 -1.97
CA SER A 36 18.53 -1.46 -1.53
C SER A 36 18.65 -2.72 -2.38
N VAL A 37 18.40 -3.85 -1.74
CA VAL A 37 18.09 -5.13 -2.40
C VAL A 37 16.72 -5.53 -1.86
N HIS A 38 15.67 -5.13 -2.56
CA HIS A 38 14.28 -5.26 -2.09
C HIS A 38 14.07 -4.63 -0.70
N ASP A 39 13.83 -5.45 0.31
CA ASP A 39 13.59 -5.09 1.72
C ASP A 39 14.90 -4.95 2.53
N CYS A 40 16.06 -5.18 1.92
CA CYS A 40 17.34 -4.98 2.59
C CYS A 40 17.89 -3.58 2.27
N PHE A 41 18.00 -2.72 3.28
CA PHE A 41 18.45 -1.33 3.13
C PHE A 41 19.88 -1.16 3.63
N TRP A 42 20.75 -0.63 2.78
CA TRP A 42 22.19 -0.53 3.03
C TRP A 42 22.64 0.93 2.97
N THR A 43 23.55 1.27 3.88
CA THR A 43 24.22 2.58 3.99
C THR A 43 25.60 2.37 4.61
N HIS A 44 26.38 3.45 4.79
CA HIS A 44 27.65 3.36 5.52
C HIS A 44 27.41 3.10 7.02
N ALA A 45 28.33 2.40 7.68
CA ALA A 45 28.16 2.00 9.09
C ALA A 45 27.90 3.17 10.05
N ASN A 46 28.49 4.34 9.78
CA ASN A 46 28.31 5.56 10.58
C ASN A 46 26.97 6.28 10.34
N THR A 47 26.15 5.85 9.37
CA THR A 47 24.87 6.49 9.00
C THR A 47 23.66 5.58 9.19
N VAL A 48 23.83 4.40 9.77
CA VAL A 48 22.76 3.43 10.03
C VAL A 48 21.63 4.02 10.88
N ASP A 49 21.95 4.78 11.93
CA ASP A 49 20.94 5.39 12.80
C ASP A 49 20.06 6.41 12.05
N ILE A 50 20.67 7.17 11.14
CA ILE A 50 19.97 8.14 10.29
C ILE A 50 19.04 7.39 9.33
N MET A 51 19.55 6.36 8.65
CA MET A 51 18.76 5.53 7.74
C MET A 51 17.58 4.88 8.46
N ASN A 52 17.78 4.32 9.65
CA ASN A 52 16.72 3.67 10.42
C ASN A 52 15.63 4.66 10.85
N LYS A 53 16.01 5.88 11.22
CA LYS A 53 15.05 6.96 11.52
C LYS A 53 14.24 7.33 10.28
N VAL A 54 14.90 7.51 9.13
CA VAL A 54 14.23 7.79 7.85
C VAL A 54 13.29 6.64 7.47
N CYS A 55 13.75 5.40 7.52
CA CYS A 55 12.98 4.20 7.21
C CYS A 55 11.66 4.15 8.00
N ARG A 56 11.72 4.29 9.33
CA ARG A 56 10.51 4.29 10.19
C ARG A 56 9.59 5.47 9.88
N ASN A 57 10.15 6.66 9.69
CA ASN A 57 9.37 7.85 9.34
C ASN A 57 8.61 7.66 8.02
N GLN A 58 9.27 7.13 6.99
CA GLN A 58 8.64 6.91 5.69
C GLN A 58 7.62 5.77 5.71
N PHE A 59 7.84 4.74 6.52
CA PHE A 59 6.84 3.68 6.70
C PHE A 59 5.56 4.22 7.33
N VAL A 60 5.70 4.99 8.41
CA VAL A 60 4.57 5.63 9.08
C VAL A 60 3.88 6.61 8.16
N ALA A 61 4.62 7.45 7.44
CA ALA A 61 4.04 8.39 6.49
C ALA A 61 3.23 7.67 5.40
N LEU A 62 3.80 6.65 4.76
CA LEU A 62 3.13 5.87 3.72
C LEU A 62 1.84 5.22 4.24
N HIS A 63 1.90 4.50 5.37
CA HIS A 63 0.76 3.78 5.91
C HIS A 63 -0.23 4.64 6.71
N SER A 64 0.05 5.94 6.88
CA SER A 64 -0.92 6.90 7.39
C SER A 64 -1.90 7.37 6.31
N GLU A 65 -1.55 7.19 5.02
CA GLU A 65 -2.45 7.45 3.91
C GLU A 65 -3.58 6.40 3.85
N PRO A 66 -4.76 6.77 3.32
CA PRO A 66 -5.91 5.87 3.21
C PRO A 66 -5.78 4.91 2.00
N ILE A 67 -4.70 4.12 1.98
CA ILE A 67 -4.27 3.31 0.82
C ILE A 67 -5.37 2.39 0.28
N LEU A 68 -6.09 1.68 1.15
CA LEU A 68 -7.11 0.72 0.71
C LEU A 68 -8.40 1.41 0.26
N GLU A 69 -8.73 2.54 0.87
CA GLU A 69 -9.84 3.38 0.47
C GLU A 69 -9.58 3.99 -0.91
N ASP A 70 -8.38 4.53 -1.15
CA ASP A 70 -7.99 5.08 -2.45
C ASP A 70 -7.96 4.00 -3.54
N LEU A 71 -7.43 2.81 -3.22
CA LEU A 71 -7.49 1.66 -4.13
C LEU A 71 -8.93 1.26 -4.44
N SER A 72 -9.81 1.23 -3.43
CA SER A 72 -11.23 0.93 -3.60
C SER A 72 -11.89 1.93 -4.56
N LEU A 73 -11.69 3.22 -4.32
CA LEU A 73 -12.22 4.29 -5.18
C LEU A 73 -11.70 4.16 -6.62
N PHE A 74 -10.40 3.94 -6.79
CA PHE A 74 -9.79 3.73 -8.11
C PHE A 74 -10.38 2.53 -8.84
N LEU A 75 -10.57 1.39 -8.17
CA LEU A 75 -11.14 0.20 -8.78
C LEU A 75 -12.62 0.37 -9.12
N GLN A 76 -13.39 1.09 -8.29
CA GLN A 76 -14.77 1.45 -8.58
C GLN A 76 -14.88 2.35 -9.80
N GLU A 77 -14.04 3.38 -9.89
CA GLU A 77 -14.03 4.29 -11.04
C GLU A 77 -13.65 3.56 -12.33
N LYS A 78 -12.65 2.67 -12.25
CA LYS A 78 -12.07 2.02 -13.44
C LYS A 78 -12.84 0.79 -13.92
N PHE A 79 -13.44 0.04 -13.01
CA PHE A 79 -14.04 -1.27 -13.29
C PHE A 79 -15.47 -1.42 -12.75
N GLY A 80 -15.99 -0.43 -12.03
CA GLY A 80 -17.38 -0.41 -11.59
C GLY A 80 -18.35 -0.19 -12.76
N TYR A 81 -19.59 -0.58 -12.52
CA TYR A 81 -20.68 -0.42 -13.48
C TYR A 81 -21.60 0.74 -13.09
N ASP A 82 -21.91 1.60 -14.05
CA ASP A 82 -22.89 2.68 -13.90
C ASP A 82 -24.32 2.14 -14.02
N ARG A 83 -25.31 2.94 -13.59
CA ARG A 83 -26.74 2.62 -13.77
C ARG A 83 -27.09 2.27 -15.24
N ARG A 84 -26.43 2.91 -16.20
CA ARG A 84 -26.65 2.71 -17.64
C ARG A 84 -26.19 1.34 -18.13
N ASP A 85 -25.29 0.69 -17.40
CA ASP A 85 -24.78 -0.63 -17.74
C ASP A 85 -25.73 -1.76 -17.31
N PHE A 86 -26.78 -1.45 -16.55
CA PHE A 86 -27.77 -2.42 -16.09
C PHE A 86 -28.94 -2.52 -17.07
N ALA A 87 -29.35 -3.76 -17.39
CA ALA A 87 -30.52 -4.02 -18.21
C ALA A 87 -31.84 -3.82 -17.44
N HIS A 88 -31.78 -3.81 -16.10
CA HIS A 88 -32.91 -3.68 -15.18
C HIS A 88 -33.97 -4.79 -15.34
N ASP A 89 -33.55 -5.95 -15.82
CA ASP A 89 -34.38 -7.11 -16.12
C ASP A 89 -34.31 -8.21 -15.05
N GLY A 90 -33.54 -7.99 -13.97
CA GLY A 90 -33.31 -8.98 -12.93
C GLY A 90 -32.40 -10.14 -13.37
N SER A 91 -31.66 -9.98 -14.47
CA SER A 91 -30.78 -11.02 -14.98
C SER A 91 -29.62 -11.37 -14.04
N ALA A 92 -29.06 -12.56 -14.24
CA ALA A 92 -27.84 -13.00 -13.57
C ALA A 92 -26.63 -12.08 -13.88
N SER A 93 -26.63 -11.42 -15.04
CA SER A 93 -25.62 -10.44 -15.45
C SER A 93 -25.67 -9.21 -14.55
N ASP A 94 -26.85 -8.59 -14.41
CA ASP A 94 -27.04 -7.44 -13.54
C ASP A 94 -26.72 -7.78 -12.07
N SER A 95 -27.12 -8.96 -11.60
CA SER A 95 -26.77 -9.45 -10.26
C SER A 95 -25.25 -9.54 -10.05
N SER A 96 -24.51 -9.98 -11.06
CA SER A 96 -23.04 -10.10 -11.01
C SER A 96 -22.37 -8.72 -10.99
N LYS A 97 -22.86 -7.76 -11.78
CA LYS A 97 -22.40 -6.36 -11.79
C LYS A 97 -22.63 -5.68 -10.43
N MET A 98 -23.83 -5.83 -9.86
CA MET A 98 -24.14 -5.30 -8.52
C MET A 98 -23.23 -5.91 -7.45
N ARG A 99 -22.98 -7.22 -7.52
CA ARG A 99 -22.07 -7.90 -6.59
C ARG A 99 -20.65 -7.37 -6.70
N LEU A 100 -20.15 -7.10 -7.91
CA LEU A 100 -18.82 -6.51 -8.09
C LEU A 100 -18.75 -5.10 -7.47
N ASN A 101 -19.68 -4.21 -7.82
CA ASN A 101 -19.70 -2.85 -7.27
C ASN A 101 -19.71 -2.86 -5.73
N ASN A 102 -20.52 -3.73 -5.12
CA ASN A 102 -20.57 -3.90 -3.67
C ASN A 102 -19.23 -4.42 -3.10
N LEU A 103 -18.63 -5.44 -3.72
CA LEU A 103 -17.34 -5.97 -3.29
C LEU A 103 -16.23 -4.94 -3.36
N LEU A 104 -16.17 -4.15 -4.43
CA LEU A 104 -15.15 -3.11 -4.60
C LEU A 104 -15.26 -2.04 -3.52
N GLY A 105 -16.48 -1.68 -3.07
CA GLY A 105 -16.69 -0.69 -2.00
C GLY A 105 -16.53 -1.19 -0.58
N LYS A 106 -16.33 -2.50 -0.38
CA LYS A 106 -16.28 -3.11 0.95
C LYS A 106 -14.85 -3.17 1.48
N VAL A 107 -14.29 -2.01 1.82
CA VAL A 107 -12.97 -1.91 2.45
C VAL A 107 -13.02 -2.53 3.86
N PRO A 108 -12.07 -3.41 4.24
CA PRO A 108 -12.01 -3.97 5.60
C PRO A 108 -11.81 -2.89 6.67
N PRO A 109 -12.42 -3.03 7.86
CA PRO A 109 -12.20 -2.10 8.95
C PRO A 109 -10.75 -2.19 9.48
N LYS A 110 -10.22 -1.06 9.94
CA LYS A 110 -8.90 -0.97 10.59
C LYS A 110 -8.97 -1.53 12.02
N GLY A 111 -7.85 -2.05 12.51
CA GLY A 111 -7.68 -2.44 13.91
C GLY A 111 -7.43 -1.23 14.82
N ASP A 112 -6.96 -1.51 16.04
CA ASP A 112 -6.65 -0.52 17.09
C ASP A 112 -5.15 -0.22 17.23
N PHE A 113 -4.30 -0.83 16.39
CA PHE A 113 -2.86 -0.59 16.40
C PHE A 113 -2.53 0.86 16.00
N ASP A 114 -1.87 1.58 16.91
CA ASP A 114 -1.31 2.90 16.60
C ASP A 114 -0.01 2.78 15.80
N ILE A 115 -0.05 3.21 14.53
CA ILE A 115 1.07 3.17 13.59
C ILE A 115 2.29 3.98 14.08
N SER A 116 2.08 4.99 14.93
CA SER A 116 3.16 5.82 15.49
C SER A 116 4.15 5.00 16.33
N ASN A 117 3.74 3.81 16.82
CA ASN A 117 4.59 2.88 17.54
C ASN A 117 5.80 2.41 16.73
N VAL A 118 5.71 2.41 15.40
CA VAL A 118 6.83 2.03 14.52
C VAL A 118 8.03 2.97 14.71
N LEU A 119 7.81 4.26 14.99
CA LEU A 119 8.87 5.26 15.15
C LEU A 119 9.88 4.89 16.26
N ARG A 120 9.40 4.22 17.30
CA ARG A 120 10.16 3.78 18.47
C ARG A 120 10.57 2.31 18.45
N SER A 121 10.24 1.58 17.39
CA SER A 121 10.53 0.14 17.31
C SER A 121 11.98 -0.12 16.89
N THR A 122 12.79 -0.58 17.83
CA THR A 122 14.20 -0.94 17.58
C THR A 122 14.36 -2.02 16.53
N PHE A 123 13.49 -3.04 16.56
CA PHE A 123 13.55 -4.23 15.69
C PHE A 123 12.62 -4.16 14.48
N PHE A 124 12.12 -2.96 14.13
CA PHE A 124 11.33 -2.80 12.91
C PHE A 124 12.16 -3.02 11.65
N PHE A 125 13.38 -2.49 11.66
CA PHE A 125 14.42 -2.72 10.66
C PHE A 125 15.73 -2.86 11.42
N SER A 126 16.35 -4.04 11.36
CA SER A 126 17.53 -4.42 12.15
C SER A 126 18.47 -5.30 11.36
#